data_AF-A0A835HXQ8-F1
#
_entry.id   AF-A0A835HXQ8-F1
#
_cell.length_a   1.000
_cell.length_b   1.000
_cell.length_c   1.000
_cell.angle_alpha   90.00
_cell.angle_beta   90.00
_cell.angle_gamma   90.00
#
_symmetry.space_group_name_H-M   'P 1'
#
loop_
_entity.id
_entity.type
_entity.pdbx_description
1 polymer ?
#
loop_
_entity_poly.entity_id
_entity_poly.type
_entity_poly.pdbx_seq_one_letter_code
_entity_poly.pdbx_strand_id
1 'polypeptide(L)'
;GLEEVKLLRRSLLLAWQKASTINEKIVFGVLLKYEKLGEELIYELFASCGKCAQELGPIDIASQLPTDIDFSKNGISPSGMRAIKDFSETGSLNEICPDLLLELLIFSNKFYCERLKDACDRKLTSFVTSREGAVDLMEYAIAENSNVLATSCLQVFLHDLPNCLSDDRVVRTFRDANRQHRAIMVGSASFSLYCLLSEVAMAQNPCSDITSYFLEQKAYDEVERLFEAVMSAGHVYSVAGLARLDFIKGWKQRSCDKLSSVISSFNPLGWMYQESVLYCEGEKKCDNLEKATELDPTLNYMYMYRAACPMRKQSVR
;
A
#
# COMPACT_ATOMS: atom_id res chain seq x y z
N GLY A 1 -48.82 -7.88 21.18
CA GLY A 1 -48.33 -9.27 21.23
C GLY A 1 -48.11 -9.83 19.84
N LEU A 2 -47.10 -9.32 19.14
CA LEU A 2 -46.45 -9.95 17.99
C LEU A 2 -44.95 -9.63 18.16
N GLU A 3 -44.13 -10.64 18.33
CA GLU A 3 -42.70 -10.51 18.64
C GLU A 3 -41.93 -9.78 17.53
N GLU A 4 -40.99 -8.93 17.93
CA GLU A 4 -40.19 -8.00 17.10
C GLU A 4 -39.53 -8.66 15.88
N VAL A 5 -39.26 -9.96 15.97
CA VAL A 5 -38.64 -10.79 14.91
C VAL A 5 -39.52 -10.88 13.65
N LYS A 6 -40.83 -11.03 13.81
CA LYS A 6 -41.77 -11.12 12.66
C LYS A 6 -41.93 -9.79 11.93
N LEU A 7 -41.75 -8.67 12.63
CA LEU A 7 -41.76 -7.33 12.06
C LEU A 7 -40.46 -7.05 11.29
N LEU A 8 -39.32 -7.48 11.83
CA LEU A 8 -38.01 -7.34 11.19
C LEU A 8 -37.96 -8.09 9.85
N ARG A 9 -38.42 -9.34 9.83
CA ARG A 9 -38.45 -10.17 8.61
C ARG A 9 -39.32 -9.60 7.50
N ARG A 10 -40.51 -9.09 7.85
CA ARG A 10 -41.39 -8.40 6.89
C ARG A 10 -40.77 -7.11 6.37
N SER A 11 -40.06 -6.38 7.22
CA SER A 11 -39.38 -5.14 6.85
C SER A 11 -38.20 -5.39 5.90
N LEU A 12 -37.43 -6.45 6.14
CA LEU A 12 -36.32 -6.88 5.27
C LEU A 12 -36.81 -7.41 3.91
N LEU A 13 -37.93 -8.14 3.87
CA LEU A 13 -38.57 -8.59 2.61
C LEU A 13 -39.08 -7.41 1.78
N LEU A 14 -39.71 -6.42 2.41
CA LEU A 14 -40.15 -5.20 1.74
C LEU A 14 -38.97 -4.35 1.23
N ALA A 15 -37.89 -4.25 2.02
CA ALA A 15 -36.67 -3.56 1.62
C ALA A 15 -35.99 -4.25 0.42
N TRP A 16 -35.94 -5.59 0.41
CA TRP A 16 -35.41 -6.38 -0.70
C TRP A 16 -36.24 -6.20 -1.99
N GLN A 17 -37.57 -6.21 -1.88
CA GLN A 17 -38.48 -6.03 -3.02
C GLN A 17 -38.41 -4.61 -3.61
N LYS A 18 -38.18 -3.59 -2.79
CA LYS A 18 -38.10 -2.18 -3.22
C LYS A 18 -36.69 -1.70 -3.56
N ALA A 19 -35.65 -2.48 -3.28
CA ALA A 19 -34.27 -2.13 -3.62
C ALA A 19 -34.10 -1.98 -5.14
N SER A 20 -33.51 -0.87 -5.57
CA SER A 20 -33.31 -0.54 -6.99
C SER A 20 -31.98 -1.04 -7.54
N THR A 21 -31.04 -1.41 -6.67
CA THR A 21 -29.71 -1.88 -7.08
C THR A 21 -29.47 -3.36 -6.75
N ILE A 22 -28.63 -4.01 -7.55
CA ILE A 22 -28.32 -5.44 -7.41
C ILE A 22 -27.56 -5.74 -6.11
N ASN A 23 -26.69 -4.83 -5.66
CA ASN A 23 -25.91 -5.01 -4.43
C ASN A 23 -26.80 -4.96 -3.18
N GLU A 24 -27.78 -4.06 -3.13
CA GLU A 24 -28.75 -3.99 -2.03
C GLU A 24 -29.63 -5.25 -1.97
N LYS A 25 -30.03 -5.79 -3.13
CA LYS A 25 -30.76 -7.07 -3.20
C LYS A 25 -29.93 -8.25 -2.72
N ILE A 26 -28.62 -8.26 -2.99
CA ILE A 26 -27.73 -9.32 -2.49
C ILE A 26 -27.59 -9.22 -0.97
N VAL A 27 -27.38 -8.03 -0.42
CA VAL A 27 -27.23 -7.82 1.03
C VAL A 27 -28.50 -8.19 1.79
N PHE A 28 -29.68 -7.68 1.39
CA PHE A 28 -30.94 -8.03 2.04
C PHE A 28 -31.32 -9.51 1.82
N GLY A 29 -30.95 -10.09 0.67
CA GLY A 29 -31.15 -11.51 0.38
C GLY A 29 -30.30 -12.45 1.24
N VAL A 30 -29.05 -12.07 1.52
CA VAL A 30 -28.15 -12.80 2.43
C VAL A 30 -28.65 -12.70 3.87
N LEU A 31 -29.10 -11.52 4.31
CA LEU A 31 -29.68 -11.32 5.65
C LEU A 31 -30.98 -12.13 5.86
N LEU A 32 -31.87 -12.18 4.86
CA LEU A 32 -33.06 -13.03 4.88
C LEU A 32 -32.74 -14.53 4.88
N LYS A 33 -31.62 -14.94 4.26
CA LYS A 33 -31.15 -16.32 4.21
C LYS A 33 -30.52 -16.74 5.54
N TYR A 34 -29.78 -15.84 6.20
CA TYR A 34 -29.17 -16.07 7.51
C TYR A 34 -30.23 -16.21 8.62
N GLU A 35 -31.29 -15.38 8.60
CA GLU A 35 -32.41 -15.49 9.56
C GLU A 35 -33.18 -16.81 9.38
N LYS A 36 -33.34 -17.29 8.14
CA LYS A 36 -34.02 -18.56 7.84
C LYS A 36 -33.20 -19.80 8.25
N LEU A 37 -31.87 -19.67 8.32
CA LEU A 37 -30.94 -20.75 8.73
C LEU A 37 -30.68 -20.80 10.24
N GLY A 38 -31.06 -19.77 10.99
CA GLY A 38 -30.87 -19.69 12.44
C GLY A 38 -31.79 -20.58 13.28
N GLU A 39 -32.89 -21.11 12.72
CA GLU A 39 -33.87 -21.90 13.47
C GLU A 39 -33.95 -23.40 13.08
N GLU A 40 -33.56 -23.80 11.86
CA GLU A 40 -33.62 -25.22 11.46
C GLU A 40 -32.47 -26.06 12.05
N LEU A 41 -31.28 -25.47 12.22
CA LEU A 41 -30.12 -26.19 12.78
C LEU A 41 -30.16 -26.35 14.29
N ILE A 42 -30.96 -25.54 15.00
CA ILE A 42 -31.09 -25.63 16.47
C ILE A 42 -32.21 -26.61 16.84
N TYR A 43 -33.31 -26.66 16.08
CA TYR A 43 -34.44 -27.55 16.36
C TYR A 43 -34.12 -29.03 16.05
N GLU A 44 -33.34 -29.33 15.00
CA GLU A 44 -32.81 -30.68 14.74
C GLU A 44 -31.74 -31.12 15.76
N LEU A 45 -30.93 -30.18 16.26
CA LEU A 45 -29.96 -30.46 17.33
C LEU A 45 -30.65 -30.81 18.65
N PHE A 46 -31.69 -30.07 19.04
CA PHE A 46 -32.43 -30.34 20.27
C PHE A 46 -33.34 -31.58 20.17
N ALA A 47 -33.85 -31.92 18.98
CA ALA A 47 -34.63 -33.14 18.78
C ALA A 47 -33.78 -34.43 18.79
N SER A 48 -32.52 -34.35 18.35
CA SER A 48 -31.59 -35.49 18.34
C SER A 48 -30.84 -35.67 19.67
N CYS A 49 -30.64 -34.61 20.46
CA CYS A 49 -29.97 -34.69 21.76
C CYS A 49 -30.80 -35.28 22.92
N GLY A 50 -32.04 -35.71 22.69
CA GLY A 50 -32.86 -36.37 23.72
C GLY A 50 -32.70 -37.90 23.81
N LYS A 51 -32.04 -38.56 22.84
CA LYS A 51 -31.97 -40.03 22.77
C LYS A 51 -30.56 -40.64 22.71
N CYS A 52 -29.50 -39.84 22.49
CA CYS A 52 -28.14 -40.39 22.36
C CYS A 52 -27.38 -40.56 23.70
N ALA A 53 -27.96 -40.19 24.84
CA ALA A 53 -27.31 -40.33 26.15
C ALA A 53 -27.37 -41.77 26.73
N GLN A 54 -28.01 -42.74 26.05
CA GLN A 54 -28.17 -44.11 26.56
C GLN A 54 -27.46 -45.21 25.74
N GLU A 55 -26.89 -44.91 24.57
CA GLU A 55 -26.30 -45.97 23.71
C GLU A 55 -24.81 -45.84 23.37
N LEU A 56 -24.16 -44.72 23.65
CA LEU A 56 -22.71 -44.64 23.54
C LEU A 56 -22.14 -44.20 24.89
N GLY A 57 -21.33 -45.07 25.49
CA GLY A 57 -20.42 -44.67 26.58
C GLY A 57 -19.58 -43.46 26.16
N PRO A 58 -18.88 -42.80 27.11
CA PRO A 58 -18.25 -41.51 26.88
C PRO A 58 -17.38 -41.56 25.62
N ILE A 59 -17.83 -40.88 24.56
CA ILE A 59 -17.06 -40.69 23.35
C ILE A 59 -16.01 -39.65 23.69
N ASP A 60 -14.75 -40.04 23.65
CA ASP A 60 -13.63 -39.12 23.77
C ASP A 60 -13.52 -38.28 22.49
N ILE A 61 -14.18 -37.12 22.50
CA ILE A 61 -14.22 -36.15 21.39
C ILE A 61 -12.81 -35.69 21.01
N ALA A 62 -11.83 -35.76 21.93
CA ALA A 62 -10.45 -35.40 21.64
C ALA A 62 -9.80 -36.32 20.58
N SER A 63 -10.29 -37.55 20.45
CA SER A 63 -9.80 -38.52 19.45
C SER A 63 -10.41 -38.36 18.05
N GLN A 64 -11.45 -37.52 17.90
CA GLN A 64 -12.26 -37.38 16.67
C GLN A 64 -12.12 -36.02 15.99
N LEU A 65 -11.50 -35.04 16.65
CA LEU A 65 -11.05 -33.81 15.98
C LEU A 65 -9.80 -34.14 15.17
N PRO A 66 -9.68 -33.69 13.90
CA PRO A 66 -8.40 -33.72 13.21
C PRO A 66 -7.38 -33.05 14.14
N THR A 67 -6.36 -33.80 14.56
CA THR A 67 -5.33 -33.29 15.48
C THR A 67 -4.53 -32.14 14.86
N ASP A 68 -4.61 -31.98 13.54
CA ASP A 68 -4.04 -30.87 12.78
C ASP A 68 -5.13 -30.06 12.07
N ILE A 69 -5.23 -28.79 12.46
CA ILE A 69 -5.90 -27.76 11.66
C ILE A 69 -4.94 -27.38 10.53
N ASP A 70 -5.32 -27.64 9.28
CA ASP A 70 -4.49 -27.31 8.12
C ASP A 70 -4.49 -25.79 7.84
N PHE A 71 -3.41 -25.12 8.25
CA PHE A 71 -3.15 -23.71 7.97
C PHE A 71 -2.39 -23.45 6.67
N SER A 72 -2.10 -24.47 5.85
CA SER A 72 -1.21 -24.38 4.67
C SER A 72 -1.58 -23.30 3.65
N LYS A 73 -2.86 -22.89 3.60
CA LYS A 73 -3.36 -21.86 2.67
C LYS A 73 -3.44 -20.45 3.26
N ASN A 74 -3.19 -20.28 4.56
CA ASN A 74 -3.44 -19.03 5.26
C ASN A 74 -2.20 -18.12 5.38
N GLY A 75 -1.01 -18.66 5.05
CA GLY A 75 0.26 -17.94 5.15
C GLY A 75 0.73 -17.74 6.59
N ILE A 76 0.29 -18.62 7.50
CA ILE A 76 0.72 -18.65 8.89
C ILE A 76 1.01 -20.09 9.31
N SER A 77 2.12 -20.30 10.00
CA SER A 77 2.56 -21.57 10.54
C SER A 77 1.81 -21.89 11.85
N PRO A 78 1.75 -23.18 12.23
CA PRO A 78 1.22 -23.58 13.55
C PRO A 78 1.96 -22.89 14.71
N SER A 79 3.26 -22.65 14.56
CA SER A 79 4.08 -21.91 15.52
C SER A 79 3.67 -20.44 15.59
N GLY A 80 3.39 -19.81 14.45
CA GLY A 80 2.87 -18.44 14.38
C GLY A 80 1.53 -18.32 15.07
N MET A 81 0.61 -19.23 14.80
CA MET A 81 -0.71 -19.23 15.44
C MET A 81 -0.63 -19.42 16.96
N ARG A 82 0.30 -20.26 17.44
CA ARG A 82 0.57 -20.42 18.87
C ARG A 82 1.11 -19.13 19.49
N ALA A 83 2.08 -18.50 18.83
CA ALA A 83 2.64 -17.23 19.30
C ALA A 83 1.59 -16.10 19.34
N ILE A 84 0.65 -16.05 18.38
CA ILE A 84 -0.47 -15.10 18.41
C ILE A 84 -1.40 -15.36 19.59
N LYS A 85 -1.74 -16.64 19.83
CA LYS A 85 -2.55 -17.02 20.98
C LYS A 85 -1.87 -16.56 22.28
N ASP A 86 -0.60 -16.90 22.47
CA ASP A 86 0.17 -16.54 23.66
C ASP A 86 0.27 -15.02 23.81
N PHE A 87 0.48 -14.29 22.69
CA PHE A 87 0.49 -12.82 22.68
C PHE A 87 -0.88 -12.24 23.04
N SER A 88 -1.99 -12.84 22.58
CA SER A 88 -3.33 -12.36 22.90
C SER A 88 -3.66 -12.48 24.40
N GLU A 89 -3.09 -13.49 25.07
CA GLU A 89 -3.28 -13.74 26.49
C GLU A 89 -2.33 -12.92 27.37
N THR A 90 -1.06 -12.78 26.94
CA THR A 90 0.01 -12.17 27.76
C THR A 90 0.33 -10.72 27.39
N GLY A 91 0.02 -10.32 26.15
CA GLY A 91 0.42 -9.04 25.57
C GLY A 91 1.91 -8.92 25.25
N SER A 92 2.69 -10.00 25.32
CA SER A 92 4.15 -9.99 25.15
C SER A 92 4.62 -11.08 24.18
N LEU A 93 5.57 -10.73 23.32
CA LEU A 93 6.29 -11.68 22.48
C LEU A 93 7.55 -12.13 23.24
N ASN A 94 7.55 -13.39 23.68
CA ASN A 94 8.71 -14.03 24.33
C ASN A 94 9.89 -14.20 23.34
N GLU A 95 10.95 -14.90 23.72
CA GLU A 95 12.09 -15.17 22.81
C GLU A 95 11.62 -15.97 21.58
N ILE A 96 11.39 -15.25 20.49
CA ILE A 96 10.93 -15.75 19.20
C ILE A 96 12.05 -15.46 18.19
N CYS A 97 12.32 -16.41 17.29
CA CYS A 97 13.32 -16.23 16.24
C CYS A 97 12.88 -15.17 15.21
N PRO A 98 13.82 -14.51 14.52
CA PRO A 98 13.50 -13.48 13.52
C PRO A 98 12.54 -13.94 12.42
N ASP A 99 12.68 -15.17 11.91
CA ASP A 99 11.81 -15.72 10.86
C ASP A 99 10.33 -15.78 11.31
N LEU A 100 10.10 -16.21 12.54
CA LEU A 100 8.77 -16.29 13.12
C LEU A 100 8.21 -14.89 13.44
N LEU A 101 9.07 -13.94 13.83
CA LEU A 101 8.65 -12.53 13.99
C LEU A 101 8.25 -11.88 12.66
N LEU A 102 8.95 -12.17 11.56
CA LEU A 102 8.59 -11.69 10.23
C LEU A 102 7.24 -12.29 9.78
N GLU A 103 7.02 -13.57 10.04
CA GLU A 103 5.74 -14.23 9.78
C GLU A 103 4.59 -13.55 10.57
N LEU A 104 4.81 -13.27 11.86
CA LEU A 104 3.85 -12.56 12.70
C LEU A 104 3.62 -11.12 12.25
N LEU A 105 4.66 -10.44 11.76
CA LEU A 105 4.55 -9.08 11.21
C LEU A 105 3.65 -9.07 9.96
N ILE A 106 3.90 -9.98 9.01
CA ILE A 106 3.09 -10.13 7.79
C ILE A 106 1.63 -10.42 8.17
N PHE A 107 1.41 -11.34 9.10
CA PHE A 107 0.08 -11.62 9.62
C PHE A 107 -0.57 -10.37 10.22
N SER A 108 0.17 -9.65 11.06
CA SER A 108 -0.35 -8.47 11.75
C SER A 108 -0.75 -7.36 10.78
N ASN A 109 0.00 -7.15 9.70
CA ASN A 109 -0.34 -6.20 8.64
C ASN A 109 -1.57 -6.64 7.85
N LYS A 110 -1.62 -7.93 7.47
CA LYS A 110 -2.74 -8.50 6.71
C LYS A 110 -4.08 -8.39 7.46
N PHE A 111 -4.06 -8.55 8.77
CA PHE A 111 -5.25 -8.53 9.63
C PHE A 111 -5.37 -7.27 10.49
N TYR A 112 -4.58 -6.23 10.23
CA TYR A 112 -4.61 -4.93 10.92
C TYR A 112 -4.51 -5.03 12.46
N CYS A 113 -3.65 -5.92 12.94
CA CYS A 113 -3.39 -6.15 14.36
C CYS A 113 -2.30 -5.21 14.90
N GLU A 114 -2.63 -3.93 15.08
CA GLU A 114 -1.67 -2.87 15.46
C GLU A 114 -0.81 -3.19 16.69
N ARG A 115 -1.40 -3.77 17.74
CA ARG A 115 -0.65 -4.13 18.96
C ARG A 115 0.40 -5.22 18.72
N LEU A 116 0.05 -6.21 17.89
CA LEU A 116 0.96 -7.29 17.52
C LEU A 116 2.06 -6.76 16.60
N LYS A 117 1.69 -5.90 15.65
CA LYS A 117 2.62 -5.22 14.76
C LYS A 117 3.69 -4.45 15.53
N ASP A 118 3.28 -3.54 16.43
CA ASP A 118 4.20 -2.74 17.24
C ASP A 118 5.15 -3.63 18.09
N ALA A 119 4.63 -4.73 18.65
CA ALA A 119 5.46 -5.68 19.39
C ALA A 119 6.49 -6.39 18.49
N CYS A 120 6.08 -6.80 17.28
CA CYS A 120 6.98 -7.40 16.29
C CYS A 120 8.05 -6.40 15.85
N ASP A 121 7.67 -5.18 15.49
CA ASP A 121 8.57 -4.12 15.04
C ASP A 121 9.65 -3.80 16.08
N ARG A 122 9.27 -3.67 17.36
CA ARG A 122 10.22 -3.44 18.46
C ARG A 122 11.18 -4.60 18.67
N LYS A 123 10.69 -5.84 18.55
CA LYS A 123 11.55 -7.03 18.69
C LYS A 123 12.50 -7.18 17.50
N LEU A 124 12.01 -7.02 16.27
CA LEU A 124 12.83 -7.04 15.06
C LEU A 124 13.94 -5.97 15.12
N THR A 125 13.60 -4.77 15.60
CA THR A 125 14.57 -3.69 15.83
C THR A 125 15.74 -4.13 16.73
N SER A 126 15.49 -4.95 17.76
CA SER A 126 16.55 -5.43 18.65
C SER A 126 17.57 -6.37 17.98
N PHE A 127 17.24 -6.94 16.82
CA PHE A 127 18.16 -7.76 16.03
C PHE A 127 19.02 -6.93 15.05
N VAL A 128 18.66 -5.66 14.80
CA VAL A 128 19.38 -4.76 13.90
C VAL A 128 20.63 -4.19 14.59
N THR A 129 21.64 -5.04 14.76
CA THR A 129 22.90 -4.70 15.44
C THR A 129 24.10 -4.66 14.50
N SER A 130 23.99 -5.26 13.31
CA SER A 130 25.05 -5.34 12.31
C SER A 130 24.59 -4.80 10.96
N ARG A 131 25.55 -4.41 10.12
CA ARG A 131 25.27 -3.96 8.75
C ARG A 131 24.55 -5.04 7.93
N GLU A 132 24.95 -6.30 8.09
CA GLU A 132 24.33 -7.44 7.40
C GLU A 132 22.86 -7.62 7.81
N GLY A 133 22.58 -7.67 9.12
CA GLY A 133 21.20 -7.76 9.61
C GLY A 133 20.34 -6.56 9.22
N ALA A 134 20.93 -5.36 9.14
CA ALA A 134 20.24 -4.16 8.67
C ALA A 134 19.87 -4.23 7.17
N VAL A 135 20.75 -4.77 6.32
CA VAL A 135 20.45 -5.00 4.90
C VAL A 135 19.33 -6.02 4.76
N ASP A 136 19.43 -7.17 5.43
CA ASP A 136 18.47 -8.25 5.31
C ASP A 136 17.06 -7.83 5.79
N LEU A 137 16.98 -7.06 6.88
CA LEU A 137 15.71 -6.60 7.43
C LEU A 137 15.13 -5.36 6.74
N MET A 138 15.93 -4.59 5.99
CA MET A 138 15.43 -3.38 5.33
C MET A 138 14.39 -3.68 4.24
N GLU A 139 14.59 -4.73 3.45
CA GLU A 139 13.61 -5.12 2.42
C GLU A 139 12.26 -5.49 3.04
N TYR A 140 12.27 -6.24 4.14
CA TYR A 140 11.05 -6.55 4.91
C TYR A 140 10.42 -5.29 5.49
N ALA A 141 11.22 -4.39 6.06
CA ALA A 141 10.70 -3.16 6.65
C ALA A 141 9.98 -2.28 5.61
N ILE A 142 10.52 -2.23 4.38
CA ILE A 142 9.91 -1.52 3.26
C ILE A 142 8.66 -2.24 2.76
N ALA A 143 8.70 -3.57 2.58
CA ALA A 143 7.58 -4.37 2.10
C ALA A 143 6.38 -4.32 3.05
N GLU A 144 6.65 -4.38 4.35
CA GLU A 144 5.66 -4.45 5.42
C GLU A 144 5.31 -3.06 6.02
N ASN A 145 5.77 -1.97 5.38
CA ASN A 145 5.49 -0.60 5.79
C ASN A 145 5.77 -0.37 7.30
N SER A 146 6.93 -0.85 7.75
CA SER A 146 7.40 -0.75 9.14
C SER A 146 8.45 0.36 9.25
N ASN A 147 7.99 1.55 9.64
CA ASN A 147 8.85 2.73 9.74
C ASN A 147 9.89 2.59 10.86
N VAL A 148 9.54 1.91 11.97
CA VAL A 148 10.43 1.75 13.13
C VAL A 148 11.61 0.85 12.79
N LEU A 149 11.33 -0.28 12.13
CA LEU A 149 12.36 -1.21 11.69
C LEU A 149 13.25 -0.56 10.62
N ALA A 150 12.64 0.10 9.62
CA ALA A 150 13.39 0.78 8.56
C ALA A 150 14.31 1.89 9.11
N THR A 151 13.82 2.68 10.07
CA THR A 151 14.63 3.71 10.75
C THR A 151 15.81 3.10 11.50
N SER A 152 15.61 1.95 12.15
CA SER A 152 16.67 1.24 12.87
C SER A 152 17.73 0.68 11.93
N CYS A 153 17.33 0.11 10.79
CA CYS A 153 18.27 -0.32 9.75
C CYS A 153 19.05 0.86 9.16
N LEU A 154 18.36 1.97 8.88
CA LEU A 154 18.98 3.19 8.39
C LEU A 154 20.00 3.74 9.39
N GLN A 155 19.68 3.71 10.68
CA GLN A 155 20.59 4.16 11.74
C GLN A 155 21.91 3.39 11.73
N VAL A 156 21.87 2.07 11.53
CA VAL A 156 23.09 1.24 11.40
C VAL A 156 23.91 1.67 10.19
N PHE A 157 23.28 1.90 9.03
CA PHE A 157 23.98 2.39 7.85
C PHE A 157 24.64 3.75 8.11
N LEU A 158 23.93 4.68 8.73
CA LEU A 158 24.44 6.03 8.99
C LEU A 158 25.58 6.05 10.01
N HIS A 159 25.54 5.21 11.05
CA HIS A 159 26.63 5.12 12.03
C HIS A 159 27.94 4.58 11.47
N ASP A 160 27.88 3.84 10.36
CA ASP A 160 29.02 3.17 9.74
C ASP A 160 29.48 3.89 8.46
N LEU A 161 29.07 5.14 8.26
CA LEU A 161 29.62 6.02 7.23
C LEU A 161 31.09 6.35 7.56
N PRO A 162 32.01 6.40 6.57
CA PRO A 162 31.78 6.21 5.12
C PRO A 162 31.71 4.75 4.66
N ASN A 163 32.16 3.80 5.49
CA ASN A 163 32.40 2.40 5.11
C ASN A 163 31.15 1.67 4.58
N CYS A 164 29.96 2.06 5.03
CA CYS A 164 28.71 1.45 4.56
C CYS A 164 28.46 1.68 3.05
N LEU A 165 28.94 2.79 2.48
CA LEU A 165 28.80 3.09 1.04
C LEU A 165 29.74 2.28 0.16
N SER A 166 30.66 1.51 0.76
CA SER A 166 31.45 0.51 0.05
C SER A 166 30.70 -0.82 -0.13
N ASP A 167 29.58 -1.03 0.56
CA ASP A 167 28.73 -2.22 0.37
C ASP A 167 27.68 -1.94 -0.72
N ASP A 168 27.80 -2.63 -1.85
CA ASP A 168 26.91 -2.48 -3.00
C ASP A 168 25.44 -2.76 -2.65
N ARG A 169 25.15 -3.56 -1.64
CA ARG A 169 23.76 -3.85 -1.21
C ARG A 169 23.15 -2.61 -0.57
N VAL A 170 23.89 -1.95 0.32
CA VAL A 170 23.46 -0.69 0.97
C VAL A 170 23.23 0.41 -0.08
N VAL A 171 24.17 0.53 -1.02
CA VAL A 171 24.04 1.50 -2.13
C VAL A 171 22.81 1.20 -2.99
N ARG A 172 22.56 -0.09 -3.32
CA ARG A 172 21.36 -0.50 -4.05
C ARG A 172 20.07 -0.18 -3.31
N THR A 173 20.01 -0.40 -1.99
CA THR A 173 18.86 0.00 -1.17
C THR A 173 18.52 1.48 -1.35
N PHE A 174 19.50 2.38 -1.31
CA PHE A 174 19.24 3.81 -1.55
C PHE A 174 18.96 4.14 -3.01
N ARG A 175 19.54 3.38 -3.96
CA ARG A 175 19.36 3.59 -5.39
C ARG A 175 17.94 3.24 -5.84
N ASP A 176 17.43 2.12 -5.35
CA ASP A 176 16.16 1.52 -5.75
C ASP A 176 14.99 2.05 -4.89
N ALA A 177 15.28 2.85 -3.86
CA ALA A 177 14.28 3.48 -3.03
C ALA A 177 13.46 4.53 -3.79
N ASN A 178 12.21 4.20 -4.12
CA ASN A 178 11.21 5.15 -4.62
C ASN A 178 10.72 6.09 -3.49
N ARG A 179 9.85 7.07 -3.79
CA ARG A 179 9.33 8.01 -2.78
C ARG A 179 8.65 7.34 -1.59
N GLN A 180 7.91 6.24 -1.82
CA GLN A 180 7.26 5.50 -0.73
C GLN A 180 8.29 4.81 0.15
N HIS A 181 9.29 4.16 -0.44
CA HIS A 181 10.40 3.55 0.31
C HIS A 181 11.13 4.61 1.14
N ARG A 182 11.42 5.78 0.56
CA ARG A 182 12.06 6.90 1.27
C ARG A 182 11.19 7.44 2.41
N ALA A 183 9.87 7.52 2.21
CA ALA A 183 8.94 7.93 3.26
C ALA A 183 8.93 6.93 4.43
N ILE A 184 9.04 5.63 4.16
CA ILE A 184 9.13 4.58 5.19
C ILE A 184 10.47 4.64 5.93
N MET A 185 11.58 4.77 5.19
CA MET A 185 12.93 4.75 5.76
C MET A 185 13.28 5.99 6.57
N VAL A 186 12.93 7.17 6.08
CA VAL A 186 13.43 8.46 6.61
C VAL A 186 12.37 9.55 6.68
N GLY A 187 11.13 9.26 6.29
CA GLY A 187 10.02 10.20 6.37
C GLY A 187 10.27 11.48 5.57
N SER A 188 10.01 12.63 6.19
CA SER A 188 10.20 13.95 5.57
C SER A 188 11.67 14.36 5.43
N ALA A 189 12.60 13.62 6.04
CA ALA A 189 14.02 13.93 6.04
C ALA A 189 14.81 13.33 4.86
N SER A 190 14.13 12.86 3.79
CA SER A 190 14.74 12.36 2.55
C SER A 190 15.85 13.28 2.02
N PHE A 191 15.56 14.56 1.84
CA PHE A 191 16.56 15.51 1.35
C PHE A 191 17.81 15.58 2.24
N SER A 192 17.64 15.62 3.55
CA SER A 192 18.76 15.70 4.50
C SER A 192 19.63 14.45 4.43
N LEU A 193 19.00 13.29 4.27
CA LEU A 193 19.68 12.02 4.04
C LEU A 193 20.50 12.08 2.74
N TYR A 194 19.89 12.42 1.60
CA TYR A 194 20.62 12.46 0.33
C TYR A 194 21.68 13.57 0.27
N CYS A 195 21.52 14.66 1.04
CA CYS A 195 22.60 15.64 1.26
C CYS A 195 23.81 15.02 1.94
N LEU A 196 23.61 14.36 3.08
CA LEU A 196 24.67 13.70 3.82
C LEU A 196 25.36 12.63 2.97
N LEU A 197 24.58 11.77 2.31
CA LEU A 197 25.13 10.71 1.45
C LEU A 197 25.92 11.28 0.27
N SER A 198 25.47 12.38 -0.33
CA SER A 198 26.21 13.08 -1.39
C SER A 198 27.55 13.61 -0.90
N GLU A 199 27.58 14.24 0.28
CA GLU A 199 28.81 14.79 0.86
C GLU A 199 29.81 13.69 1.19
N VAL A 200 29.34 12.59 1.78
CA VAL A 200 30.19 11.45 2.12
C VAL A 200 30.70 10.75 0.85
N ALA A 201 29.86 10.57 -0.18
CA ALA A 201 30.27 9.97 -1.45
C ALA A 201 31.27 10.86 -2.21
N MET A 202 31.05 12.17 -2.24
CA MET A 202 31.99 13.16 -2.78
C MET A 202 33.34 13.09 -2.07
N ALA A 203 33.37 12.94 -0.75
CA ALA A 203 34.61 12.83 0.02
C ALA A 203 35.36 11.53 -0.26
N GLN A 204 34.65 10.43 -0.55
CA GLN A 204 35.26 9.14 -0.89
C GLN A 204 35.78 9.09 -2.33
N ASN A 205 34.94 9.41 -3.29
CA ASN A 205 35.29 9.40 -4.72
C ASN A 205 34.35 10.34 -5.51
N PRO A 206 34.80 11.57 -5.84
CA PRO A 206 34.02 12.52 -6.62
C PRO A 206 33.60 12.02 -8.01
N CYS A 207 34.36 11.09 -8.59
CA CYS A 207 34.14 10.59 -9.96
C CYS A 207 33.33 9.28 -10.00
N SER A 208 32.80 8.80 -8.87
CA SER A 208 32.03 7.56 -8.85
C SER A 208 30.58 7.76 -9.30
N ASP A 209 30.02 6.74 -9.94
CA ASP A 209 28.59 6.72 -10.31
C ASP A 209 27.67 6.86 -9.09
N ILE A 210 28.13 6.40 -7.92
CA ILE A 210 27.43 6.52 -6.64
C ILE A 210 27.29 8.01 -6.26
N THR A 211 28.37 8.78 -6.41
CA THR A 211 28.39 10.22 -6.14
C THR A 211 27.49 10.98 -7.10
N SER A 212 27.55 10.69 -8.41
CA SER A 212 26.65 11.31 -9.39
C SER A 212 25.18 11.05 -9.02
N TYR A 213 24.86 9.80 -8.69
CA TYR A 213 23.50 9.42 -8.31
C TYR A 213 23.00 10.18 -7.07
N PHE A 214 23.76 10.25 -5.98
CA PHE A 214 23.29 10.95 -4.78
C PHE A 214 23.14 12.45 -5.01
N LEU A 215 24.05 13.08 -5.78
CA LEU A 215 23.95 14.49 -6.15
C LEU A 215 22.72 14.78 -7.00
N GLU A 216 22.42 13.93 -7.98
CA GLU A 216 21.21 14.04 -8.79
C GLU A 216 19.96 13.93 -7.93
N GLN A 217 19.90 12.96 -6.99
CA GLN A 217 18.76 12.81 -6.10
C GLN A 217 18.58 14.02 -5.16
N LYS A 218 19.68 14.53 -4.61
CA LYS A 218 19.67 15.78 -3.83
C LYS A 218 19.09 16.94 -4.65
N ALA A 219 19.52 17.10 -5.90
CA ALA A 219 19.04 18.15 -6.77
C ALA A 219 17.55 18.01 -7.08
N TYR A 220 17.07 16.79 -7.39
CA TYR A 220 15.65 16.56 -7.65
C TYR A 220 14.77 16.81 -6.43
N ASP A 221 15.21 16.38 -5.23
CA ASP A 221 14.46 16.61 -4.00
C ASP A 221 14.37 18.11 -3.65
N GLU A 222 15.43 18.89 -3.90
CA GLU A 222 15.39 20.35 -3.74
C GLU A 222 14.45 21.04 -4.72
N VAL A 223 14.54 20.68 -6.01
CA VAL A 223 13.68 21.26 -7.05
C VAL A 223 12.21 20.88 -6.82
N GLU A 224 11.93 19.65 -6.36
CA GLU A 224 10.58 19.22 -5.97
C GLU A 224 10.02 20.10 -4.84
N ARG A 225 10.81 20.33 -3.78
CA ARG A 225 10.42 21.21 -2.65
C ARG A 225 10.15 22.65 -3.08
N LEU A 226 11.00 23.21 -3.94
CA LEU A 226 10.81 24.57 -4.45
C LEU A 226 9.51 24.70 -5.25
N PHE A 227 9.23 23.75 -6.14
CA PHE A 227 7.96 23.77 -6.88
C PHE A 227 6.74 23.53 -5.97
N GLU A 228 6.84 22.68 -4.95
CA GLU A 228 5.78 22.49 -3.95
C GLU A 228 5.52 23.79 -3.17
N ALA A 229 6.57 24.49 -2.72
CA ALA A 229 6.43 25.77 -2.02
C ALA A 229 5.78 26.85 -2.90
N VAL A 230 6.20 26.94 -4.17
CA VAL A 230 5.62 27.87 -5.14
C VAL A 230 4.16 27.53 -5.44
N MET A 231 3.80 26.24 -5.50
CA MET A 231 2.41 25.79 -5.62
C MET A 231 1.57 26.19 -4.40
N SER A 232 2.08 25.95 -3.20
CA SER A 232 1.39 26.32 -1.95
C SER A 232 1.20 27.84 -1.80
N ALA A 233 2.09 28.64 -2.40
CA ALA A 233 1.92 30.10 -2.52
C ALA A 233 0.87 30.54 -3.57
N GLY A 234 0.25 29.60 -4.28
CA GLY A 234 -0.84 29.84 -5.24
C GLY A 234 -0.40 29.91 -6.71
N HIS A 235 0.88 29.70 -7.03
CA HIS A 235 1.37 29.75 -8.40
C HIS A 235 1.18 28.41 -9.12
N VAL A 236 -0.03 28.19 -9.64
CA VAL A 236 -0.50 26.91 -10.21
C VAL A 236 0.38 26.35 -11.34
N TYR A 237 1.08 27.18 -12.11
CA TYR A 237 1.97 26.71 -13.19
C TYR A 237 3.14 25.84 -12.68
N SER A 238 3.52 25.98 -11.41
CA SER A 238 4.57 25.14 -10.78
C SER A 238 4.27 23.63 -10.83
N VAL A 239 2.99 23.22 -10.99
CA VAL A 239 2.65 21.80 -11.22
C VAL A 239 3.34 21.23 -12.46
N ALA A 240 3.59 22.04 -13.49
CA ALA A 240 4.27 21.59 -14.69
C ALA A 240 5.71 21.15 -14.36
N GLY A 241 6.39 21.90 -13.48
CA GLY A 241 7.71 21.51 -12.96
C GLY A 241 7.66 20.20 -12.19
N LEU A 242 6.67 20.03 -11.32
CA LEU A 242 6.47 18.78 -10.57
C LEU A 242 6.16 17.59 -11.48
N ALA A 243 5.33 17.77 -12.50
CA ALA A 243 4.99 16.74 -13.47
C ALA A 243 6.20 16.34 -14.33
N ARG A 244 7.02 17.31 -14.75
CA ARG A 244 8.28 17.04 -15.47
C ARG A 244 9.27 16.27 -14.61
N LEU A 245 9.41 16.62 -13.33
CA LEU A 245 10.26 15.88 -12.39
C LEU A 245 9.80 14.43 -12.24
N ASP A 246 8.49 14.20 -12.05
CA ASP A 246 7.93 12.85 -11.98
C ASP A 246 8.20 12.08 -13.28
N PHE A 247 8.09 12.72 -14.45
CA PHE A 247 8.37 12.11 -15.74
C PHE A 247 9.85 11.73 -15.91
N ILE A 248 10.78 12.62 -15.52
CA ILE A 248 12.23 12.35 -15.54
C ILE A 248 12.56 11.15 -14.65
N LYS A 249 11.87 11.00 -13.51
CA LYS A 249 11.98 9.84 -12.61
C LYS A 249 11.32 8.56 -13.15
N GLY A 250 10.74 8.60 -14.36
CA GLY A 250 10.05 7.47 -15.00
C GLY A 250 8.59 7.28 -14.57
N TRP A 251 8.04 8.17 -13.74
CA TRP A 251 6.69 8.07 -13.18
C TRP A 251 5.65 8.80 -14.04
N LYS A 252 5.45 8.31 -15.28
CA LYS A 252 4.50 8.90 -16.24
C LYS A 252 3.08 9.06 -15.67
N GLN A 253 2.56 8.02 -15.01
CA GLN A 253 1.21 8.03 -14.45
C GLN A 253 1.02 9.14 -13.39
N ARG A 254 1.99 9.28 -12.49
CA ARG A 254 1.98 10.31 -11.44
C ARG A 254 2.00 11.72 -12.04
N SER A 255 2.77 11.91 -13.12
CA SER A 255 2.82 13.16 -13.87
C SER A 255 1.43 13.54 -14.42
N CYS A 256 0.70 12.56 -14.99
CA CYS A 256 -0.69 12.74 -15.43
C CYS A 256 -1.63 13.07 -14.27
N ASP A 257 -1.51 12.34 -13.15
CA ASP A 257 -2.44 12.48 -12.02
C ASP A 257 -2.27 13.83 -11.30
N LYS A 258 -1.04 14.33 -11.16
CA LYS A 258 -0.78 15.69 -10.64
C LYS A 258 -1.49 16.76 -11.47
N LEU A 259 -1.38 16.68 -12.79
CA LEU A 259 -2.04 17.62 -13.69
C LEU A 259 -3.56 17.46 -13.65
N SER A 260 -4.09 16.22 -13.61
CA SER A 260 -5.52 15.96 -13.47
C SER A 260 -6.09 16.53 -12.17
N SER A 261 -5.38 16.40 -11.05
CA SER A 261 -5.78 16.96 -9.75
C SER A 261 -5.82 18.49 -9.77
N VAL A 262 -4.85 19.14 -10.43
CA VAL A 262 -4.85 20.60 -10.57
C VAL A 262 -5.98 21.07 -11.49
N ILE A 263 -6.21 20.38 -12.62
CA ILE A 263 -7.30 20.67 -13.55
C ILE A 263 -8.67 20.58 -12.86
N SER A 264 -8.87 19.62 -11.94
CA SER A 264 -10.12 19.48 -11.21
C SER A 264 -10.31 20.51 -10.09
N SER A 265 -9.21 21.09 -9.59
CA SER A 265 -9.22 21.96 -8.41
C SER A 265 -9.20 23.45 -8.76
N PHE A 266 -8.77 23.80 -9.97
CA PHE A 266 -8.63 25.17 -10.46
C PHE A 266 -9.44 25.38 -11.72
N ASN A 267 -9.60 26.65 -12.14
CA ASN A 267 -10.21 26.96 -13.42
C ASN A 267 -9.33 26.39 -14.55
N PRO A 268 -9.83 25.44 -15.36
CA PRO A 268 -9.04 24.78 -16.38
C PRO A 268 -8.58 25.75 -17.47
N LEU A 269 -7.30 25.68 -17.83
CA LEU A 269 -6.70 26.45 -18.91
C LEU A 269 -6.05 25.53 -19.95
N GLY A 270 -5.97 25.97 -21.21
CA GLY A 270 -5.45 25.17 -22.32
C GLY A 270 -4.05 24.59 -22.07
N TRP A 271 -3.16 25.37 -21.43
CA TRP A 271 -1.81 24.92 -21.08
C TRP A 271 -1.80 23.70 -20.15
N MET A 272 -2.80 23.54 -19.27
CA MET A 272 -2.84 22.43 -18.31
C MET A 272 -3.05 21.11 -19.04
N TYR A 273 -3.98 21.10 -19.99
CA TYR A 273 -4.22 19.94 -20.85
C TYR A 273 -3.06 19.71 -21.82
N GLN A 274 -2.46 20.77 -22.36
CA GLN A 274 -1.28 20.67 -23.21
C GLN A 274 -0.10 20.01 -22.50
N GLU A 275 0.19 20.43 -21.26
CA GLU A 275 1.23 19.83 -20.44
C GLU A 275 0.88 18.36 -20.14
N SER A 276 -0.40 18.05 -19.89
CA SER A 276 -0.86 16.67 -19.61
C SER A 276 -0.70 15.71 -20.80
N VAL A 277 -0.81 16.20 -22.03
CA VAL A 277 -0.59 15.39 -23.26
C VAL A 277 0.83 14.81 -23.33
N LEU A 278 1.82 15.47 -22.72
CA LEU A 278 3.21 14.99 -22.72
C LEU A 278 3.35 13.65 -21.97
N TYR A 279 2.51 13.43 -20.96
CA TYR A 279 2.65 12.29 -20.05
C TYR A 279 1.60 11.20 -20.28
N CYS A 280 0.42 11.58 -20.79
CA CYS A 280 -0.69 10.65 -20.92
C CYS A 280 -0.68 9.92 -22.26
N GLU A 281 -1.19 8.69 -22.26
CA GLU A 281 -1.25 7.79 -23.41
C GLU A 281 -2.71 7.43 -23.75
N GLY A 282 -2.92 6.84 -24.93
CA GLY A 282 -4.24 6.36 -25.37
C GLY A 282 -5.31 7.46 -25.50
N GLU A 283 -6.51 7.14 -25.04
CA GLU A 283 -7.70 7.99 -25.18
C GLU A 283 -7.57 9.30 -24.39
N LYS A 284 -7.07 9.24 -23.14
CA LYS A 284 -6.81 10.41 -22.30
C LYS A 284 -5.93 11.45 -22.98
N LYS A 285 -4.98 11.01 -23.82
CA LYS A 285 -4.14 11.91 -24.62
C LYS A 285 -4.96 12.65 -25.68
N CYS A 286 -5.85 11.96 -26.40
CA CYS A 286 -6.70 12.59 -27.41
C CYS A 286 -7.73 13.53 -26.77
N ASP A 287 -8.34 13.17 -25.64
CA ASP A 287 -9.30 14.02 -24.92
C ASP A 287 -8.64 15.32 -24.43
N ASN A 288 -7.42 15.20 -23.88
CA ASN A 288 -6.64 16.37 -23.46
C ASN A 288 -6.25 17.27 -24.65
N LEU A 289 -5.93 16.70 -25.81
CA LEU A 289 -5.67 17.46 -27.04
C LEU A 289 -6.90 18.29 -27.46
N GLU A 290 -8.09 17.68 -27.39
CA GLU A 290 -9.34 18.36 -27.71
C GLU A 290 -9.61 19.50 -26.73
N LYS A 291 -9.51 19.25 -25.43
CA LYS A 291 -9.74 20.30 -24.41
C LYS A 291 -8.69 21.40 -24.41
N ALA A 292 -7.42 21.10 -24.69
CA ALA A 292 -6.39 22.12 -24.84
C ALA A 292 -6.76 23.12 -25.95
N THR A 293 -7.26 22.60 -27.08
CA THR A 293 -7.61 23.38 -28.27
C THR A 293 -8.92 24.14 -28.10
N GLU A 294 -9.90 23.57 -27.39
CA GLU A 294 -11.16 24.23 -27.06
C GLU A 294 -10.93 25.45 -26.15
N LEU A 295 -10.05 25.31 -25.17
CA LEU A 295 -9.73 26.37 -24.21
C LEU A 295 -8.74 27.40 -24.76
N ASP A 296 -7.85 26.99 -25.67
CA ASP A 296 -6.92 27.88 -26.34
C ASP A 296 -6.80 27.55 -27.84
N PRO A 297 -7.65 28.17 -28.68
CA PRO A 297 -7.64 27.98 -30.13
C PRO A 297 -6.37 28.50 -30.83
N THR A 298 -5.46 29.16 -30.13
CA THR A 298 -4.22 29.68 -30.72
C THR A 298 -3.10 28.62 -30.79
N LEU A 299 -3.29 27.47 -30.15
CA LEU A 299 -2.33 26.36 -30.10
C LEU A 299 -2.29 25.56 -31.43
N ASN A 300 -1.66 26.13 -32.46
CA ASN A 300 -1.54 25.54 -33.81
C ASN A 300 -1.01 24.08 -33.84
N TYR A 301 -0.07 23.74 -32.96
CA TYR A 301 0.52 22.40 -32.88
C TYR A 301 -0.50 21.31 -32.49
N MET A 302 -1.52 21.66 -31.70
CA MET A 302 -2.54 20.71 -31.25
C MET A 302 -3.53 20.33 -32.34
N TYR A 303 -3.80 21.21 -33.31
CA TYR A 303 -4.64 20.89 -34.46
C TYR A 303 -4.00 19.82 -35.36
N MET A 304 -2.67 19.85 -35.52
CA MET A 304 -1.94 18.83 -36.28
C MET A 304 -2.02 17.46 -35.59
N TYR A 305 -1.86 17.43 -34.26
CA TYR A 305 -2.00 16.19 -33.49
C TYR A 305 -3.44 15.66 -33.46
N ARG A 306 -4.44 16.54 -33.40
CA ARG A 306 -5.87 16.17 -33.50
C ARG A 306 -6.19 15.50 -34.84
N ALA A 307 -5.61 15.98 -35.93
CA ALA A 307 -5.77 15.33 -37.24
C ALA A 307 -5.13 13.92 -37.28
N ALA A 308 -4.05 13.70 -36.53
CA ALA A 308 -3.33 12.43 -36.50
C ALA A 308 -3.88 11.39 -35.50
N CYS A 309 -4.54 11.80 -34.39
CA CYS A 309 -5.11 10.90 -33.37
C CYS A 309 -6.09 9.85 -33.97
N PRO A 310 -7.06 10.24 -34.83
CA PRO A 310 -7.99 9.31 -35.47
C PRO A 310 -7.31 8.31 -36.41
N MET A 311 -6.22 8.73 -37.08
CA MET A 311 -5.51 7.89 -38.04
C MET A 311 -4.80 6.69 -37.36
N ARG A 312 -4.33 6.86 -36.11
CA ARG A 312 -3.79 5.74 -35.30
C ARG A 312 -4.86 4.75 -34.82
N LYS A 313 -6.11 5.19 -34.62
CA LYS A 313 -7.22 4.30 -34.24
C LYS A 313 -7.67 3.41 -35.42
N GLN A 314 -7.44 3.84 -36.67
CA GLN A 314 -7.81 3.08 -37.87
C GLN A 314 -6.76 2.05 -38.32
N SER A 315 -5.51 2.16 -37.88
CA SER A 315 -4.42 1.26 -38.25
C SER A 315 -4.27 0.00 -37.37
N VAL A 316 -5.23 -0.25 -36.45
CA VAL A 316 -5.27 -1.44 -35.58
C VAL A 316 -6.45 -2.35 -35.95
N ARG A 317 -6.62 -2.60 -37.25
CA ARG A 317 -7.49 -3.67 -37.77
C ARG A 317 -6.68 -4.63 -38.60
#